data_AF-A0A2G9RYX3-F1
#
_entry.id   AF-A0A2G9RYX3-F1
#
_cell.length_a   1.000
_cell.length_b   1.000
_cell.length_c   1.000
_cell.angle_alpha   90.00
_cell.angle_beta   90.00
_cell.angle_gamma   90.00
#
_symmetry.space_group_name_H-M   'P 1'
#
loop_
_entity.id
_entity.type
_entity.pdbx_description
1 polymer ?
#
loop_
_entity_poly.entity_id
_entity_poly.type
_entity_poly.pdbx_seq_one_letter_code
_entity_poly.pdbx_strand_id
1 'polypeptide(L)'
;LLIVYPQAQRYFRDFGPTPGSSDLKTHGAKIMNALKSAANHLNDPAGNLSALTDQGANQIRMDPGTYGMLSRVILEVLDSHFPGDFTPKVQVAWEKFLALAAPVFT
;
A
#
# COMPACT_ATOMS: atom_id res chain seq x y z
N LEU A 1 -5.33 -7.53 4.27
CA LEU A 1 -6.00 -7.33 2.95
C LEU A 1 -6.69 -8.60 2.49
N LEU A 2 -5.96 -9.63 2.05
CA LEU A 2 -6.55 -10.82 1.39
C LEU A 2 -7.51 -11.65 2.26
N ILE A 3 -7.40 -11.55 3.58
CA ILE A 3 -8.29 -12.22 4.54
C ILE A 3 -9.55 -11.39 4.80
N VAL A 4 -9.38 -10.09 5.11
CA VAL A 4 -10.48 -9.17 5.49
C VAL A 4 -11.32 -8.75 4.28
N TYR A 5 -10.70 -8.67 3.10
CA TYR A 5 -11.33 -8.29 1.83
C TYR A 5 -11.05 -9.37 0.77
N PRO A 6 -11.76 -10.50 0.79
CA PRO A 6 -11.49 -11.64 -0.11
C PRO A 6 -11.57 -11.29 -1.60
N GLN A 7 -12.34 -10.26 -1.98
CA GLN A 7 -12.40 -9.75 -3.35
C GLN A 7 -11.03 -9.31 -3.89
N ALA A 8 -10.11 -8.88 -3.02
CA ALA A 8 -8.76 -8.50 -3.42
C ALA A 8 -7.93 -9.70 -3.91
N GLN A 9 -8.28 -10.94 -3.54
CA GLN A 9 -7.57 -12.14 -3.98
C GLN A 9 -7.58 -12.32 -5.50
N ARG A 10 -8.56 -11.75 -6.22
CA ARG A 10 -8.61 -11.81 -7.70
C ARG A 10 -7.36 -11.27 -8.38
N TYR A 11 -6.65 -10.38 -7.71
CA TYR A 11 -5.44 -9.72 -8.19
C TYR A 11 -4.16 -10.53 -7.95
N PHE A 12 -4.23 -11.58 -7.12
CA PHE A 12 -3.08 -12.37 -6.69
C PHE A 12 -3.22 -13.85 -7.12
N ARG A 13 -4.08 -14.17 -8.10
CA ARG A 13 -4.38 -15.57 -8.48
C ARG A 13 -3.13 -16.36 -8.87
N ASP A 14 -2.21 -15.72 -9.58
CA ASP A 14 -0.97 -16.36 -10.04
C ASP A 14 0.08 -16.54 -8.92
N PHE A 15 -0.13 -15.90 -7.77
CA PHE A 15 0.82 -15.88 -6.64
C PHE A 15 0.61 -17.06 -5.68
N GLY A 16 -0.46 -17.86 -5.84
CA GLY A 16 -0.84 -18.88 -4.86
C GLY A 16 -0.86 -18.35 -3.43
N PRO A 17 -1.61 -17.26 -3.14
CA PRO A 17 -1.38 -16.43 -1.97
C PRO A 17 -1.76 -17.17 -0.69
N THR A 18 -0.76 -17.66 0.03
CA THR A 18 -0.88 -18.21 1.38
C THR A 18 -0.22 -17.27 2.40
N PRO A 19 -0.65 -17.30 3.68
CA PRO A 19 0.02 -16.57 4.74
C PRO A 19 1.53 -16.85 4.75
N GLY A 20 2.34 -15.81 4.59
CA GLY A 20 3.80 -15.91 4.62
C GLY A 20 4.50 -16.28 3.31
N SER A 21 3.77 -16.44 2.20
CA SER A 21 4.35 -16.72 0.87
C SER A 21 5.41 -15.68 0.45
N SER A 22 6.46 -16.15 -0.24
CA SER A 22 7.58 -15.33 -0.71
C SER A 22 7.13 -14.25 -1.68
N ASP A 23 6.16 -14.55 -2.54
CA ASP A 23 5.68 -13.61 -3.55
C ASP A 23 4.89 -12.47 -2.92
N LEU A 24 4.05 -12.75 -1.90
CA LEU A 24 3.37 -11.71 -1.13
C LEU A 24 4.36 -10.85 -0.35
N LYS A 25 5.41 -11.45 0.24
CA LYS A 25 6.47 -10.68 0.93
C LYS A 25 7.21 -9.78 -0.04
N THR A 26 7.57 -10.30 -1.21
CA THR A 26 8.28 -9.55 -2.26
C THR A 26 7.42 -8.41 -2.79
N HIS A 27 6.14 -8.67 -3.07
CA HIS A 27 5.21 -7.65 -3.52
C HIS A 27 4.95 -6.58 -2.45
N GLY A 28 4.72 -7.00 -1.20
CA GLY A 28 4.56 -6.09 -0.06
C GLY A 28 5.79 -5.20 0.15
N ALA A 29 6.99 -5.75 0.02
CA ALA A 29 8.23 -4.97 0.10
C ALA A 29 8.32 -3.88 -0.98
N LYS A 30 7.90 -4.18 -2.21
CA LYS A 30 7.84 -3.17 -3.30
C LYS A 30 6.89 -2.02 -2.94
N ILE A 31 5.69 -2.33 -2.46
CA ILE A 31 4.72 -1.33 -2.01
C ILE A 31 5.30 -0.46 -0.89
N MET A 32 5.86 -1.08 0.16
CA MET A 32 6.41 -0.34 1.30
C MET A 32 7.63 0.52 0.92
N ASN A 33 8.47 0.05 -0.01
CA ASN A 33 9.58 0.84 -0.54
C ASN A 33 9.10 2.05 -1.35
N ALA A 34 8.04 1.89 -2.14
CA ALA A 34 7.44 3.00 -2.87
C ALA A 34 6.81 4.04 -1.92
N LEU A 35 6.10 3.59 -0.88
CA LEU A 35 5.59 4.47 0.19
C LEU A 35 6.73 5.20 0.92
N LYS A 36 7.82 4.50 1.27
CA LYS A 36 9.01 5.13 1.85
C LYS A 36 9.59 6.20 0.93
N SER A 37 9.69 5.91 -0.37
CA SER A 37 10.17 6.89 -1.35
C SER A 37 9.25 8.12 -1.41
N ALA A 38 7.93 7.92 -1.42
CA ALA A 38 6.96 9.02 -1.40
C ALA A 38 7.07 9.88 -0.13
N ALA A 39 7.24 9.24 1.03
CA ALA A 39 7.43 9.93 2.31
C ALA A 39 8.73 10.75 2.36
N ASN A 40 9.77 10.33 1.64
CA ASN A 40 11.01 11.09 1.52
C ASN A 40 10.92 12.29 0.54
N HIS A 41 9.84 12.36 -0.27
CA HIS A 41 9.63 13.38 -1.29
C HIS A 41 8.24 14.03 -1.16
N LEU A 42 7.81 14.34 0.06
CA LEU A 42 6.48 14.91 0.34
C LEU A 42 6.22 16.28 -0.29
N ASN A 43 7.27 16.97 -0.78
CA ASN A 43 7.16 18.22 -1.52
C ASN A 43 6.73 18.05 -2.98
N ASP A 44 6.99 16.87 -3.57
CA ASP A 44 6.52 16.50 -4.91
C ASP A 44 6.23 14.98 -4.97
N PRO A 45 5.19 14.51 -4.26
CA PRO A 45 4.85 13.10 -4.26
C PRO A 45 4.38 12.68 -5.67
N ALA A 46 3.64 13.51 -6.40
CA ALA A 46 3.15 13.15 -7.72
C ALA A 46 4.28 12.87 -8.73
N GLY A 47 5.29 13.75 -8.81
CA GLY A 47 6.44 13.56 -9.70
C GLY A 47 7.27 12.32 -9.34
N ASN A 48 7.52 12.09 -8.06
CA ASN A 48 8.27 10.92 -7.60
C ASN A 48 7.50 9.60 -7.82
N LEU A 49 6.19 9.61 -7.56
CA LEU A 49 5.36 8.43 -7.73
C LEU A 49 5.17 8.05 -9.21
N SER A 50 5.10 9.03 -10.11
CA SER A 50 5.08 8.78 -11.56
C SER A 50 6.31 7.97 -12.02
N ALA A 51 7.50 8.27 -11.47
CA ALA A 51 8.72 7.54 -11.79
C ALA A 51 8.73 6.10 -11.24
N LEU A 52 7.99 5.84 -10.15
CA LEU A 52 7.84 4.51 -9.55
C LEU A 52 6.80 3.67 -10.28
N THR A 53 5.75 4.28 -10.83
CA THR A 53 4.74 3.62 -11.66
C THR A 53 5.25 3.23 -13.05
N ASP A 54 6.27 3.93 -13.56
CA ASP A 54 6.87 3.66 -14.88
C ASP A 54 7.83 2.44 -14.89
N GLN A 55 8.15 1.85 -13.73
CA GLN A 55 8.86 0.58 -13.66
C GLN A 55 7.95 -0.63 -13.97
N GLY A 56 7.67 -0.81 -15.27
CA GLY A 56 7.60 -2.08 -16.01
C GLY A 56 6.70 -3.22 -15.54
N ALA A 57 5.66 -3.52 -16.35
CA ALA A 57 5.04 -4.81 -16.71
C ALA A 57 4.60 -5.86 -15.65
N ASN A 58 5.03 -5.78 -14.39
CA ASN A 58 4.79 -6.78 -13.35
C ASN A 58 4.08 -6.20 -12.11
N GLN A 59 3.39 -5.08 -12.25
CA GLN A 59 2.59 -4.51 -11.17
C GLN A 59 1.18 -5.10 -11.18
N ILE A 60 0.73 -5.50 -9.99
CA ILE A 60 -0.65 -5.92 -9.76
C ILE A 60 -1.51 -4.67 -9.81
N ARG A 61 -2.23 -4.49 -10.92
CA ARG A 61 -3.14 -3.36 -11.13
C ARG A 61 -4.46 -3.62 -10.42
N MET A 62 -4.58 -3.14 -9.19
CA MET A 62 -5.87 -3.21 -8.49
C MET A 62 -6.82 -2.12 -8.99
N ASP A 63 -8.09 -2.19 -8.62
CA ASP A 63 -9.03 -1.10 -8.91
C ASP A 63 -8.97 -0.02 -7.81
N PRO A 64 -9.40 1.22 -8.09
CA PRO A 64 -9.43 2.30 -7.10
C PRO A 64 -10.11 1.94 -5.76
N GLY A 65 -11.16 1.11 -5.79
CA GLY A 65 -11.86 0.65 -4.58
C GLY A 65 -11.00 -0.26 -3.71
N THR A 66 -10.14 -1.08 -4.32
CA THR A 66 -9.21 -1.96 -3.60
C THR A 66 -8.08 -1.19 -2.92
N TYR A 67 -7.70 0.00 -3.39
CA TYR A 67 -6.72 0.85 -2.70
C TYR A 67 -7.21 1.41 -1.39
N GLY A 68 -8.49 1.78 -1.32
CA GLY A 68 -9.13 2.16 -0.06
C GLY A 68 -9.07 1.02 0.96
N MET A 69 -9.26 -0.22 0.51
CA MET A 69 -9.17 -1.41 1.36
C MET A 69 -7.73 -1.67 1.84
N LEU A 70 -6.74 -1.56 0.96
CA LEU A 70 -5.33 -1.68 1.33
C LEU A 70 -4.93 -0.58 2.33
N SER A 71 -5.32 0.67 2.07
CA SER A 71 -5.01 1.80 2.95
C SER A 71 -5.56 1.58 4.36
N ARG A 72 -6.81 1.12 4.49
CA ARG A 72 -7.41 0.77 5.79
C ARG A 72 -6.63 -0.33 6.52
N VAL A 73 -6.18 -1.36 5.79
CA VAL A 73 -5.35 -2.43 6.38
C VAL A 73 -4.00 -1.88 6.86
N ILE A 74 -3.38 -0.95 6.11
CA ILE A 74 -2.13 -0.32 6.54
C ILE A 74 -2.35 0.48 7.82
N LEU A 75 -3.43 1.26 7.91
CA LEU A 75 -3.77 2.03 9.11
C LEU A 75 -3.97 1.12 10.33
N GLU A 76 -4.70 0.02 10.18
CA GLU A 76 -4.91 -0.99 11.24
C GLU A 76 -3.58 -1.62 11.69
N VAL A 77 -2.69 -1.94 10.75
CA VAL A 77 -1.35 -2.44 11.06
C VAL A 77 -0.53 -1.39 11.80
N LEU A 78 -0.60 -0.12 11.42
CA LEU A 78 0.11 0.95 12.13
C LEU A 78 -0.43 1.14 13.55
N ASP A 79 -1.76 1.14 13.74
CA ASP A 79 -2.37 1.26 15.07
C ASP A 79 -1.97 0.10 15.99
N SER A 80 -2.09 -1.13 15.50
CA SER A 80 -1.74 -2.33 16.27
C SER A 80 -0.25 -2.43 16.64
N HIS A 81 0.65 -1.91 15.80
CA HIS A 81 2.09 -1.96 16.05
C HIS A 81 2.62 -0.73 16.80
N PHE A 82 1.93 0.41 16.76
CA PHE A 82 2.35 1.66 17.39
C PHE A 82 1.24 2.32 18.23
N PRO A 83 0.57 1.61 19.15
CA PRO A 83 -0.65 2.11 19.81
C PRO A 83 -0.42 3.37 20.67
N GLY A 84 0.82 3.62 21.12
CA GLY A 84 1.17 4.84 21.85
C GLY A 84 1.42 6.06 20.95
N ASP A 85 1.90 5.82 19.72
CA ASP A 85 2.29 6.89 18.78
C ASP A 85 1.19 7.16 17.74
N PHE A 86 0.29 6.20 17.50
CA PHE A 86 -0.80 6.28 16.52
C PHE A 86 -1.99 7.09 17.04
N THR A 87 -1.71 8.33 17.42
CA THR A 87 -2.73 9.29 17.87
C THR A 87 -3.71 9.63 16.74
N PRO A 88 -4.90 10.18 17.04
CA PRO A 88 -5.85 10.61 16.00
C PRO A 88 -5.25 11.59 14.97
N LYS A 89 -4.30 12.44 15.38
CA LYS A 89 -3.60 13.34 14.44
C LYS A 89 -2.68 12.57 13.49
N VAL A 90 -1.99 11.56 14.00
CA VAL A 90 -1.12 10.68 13.20
C VAL A 90 -1.94 9.84 12.23
N GLN A 91 -3.08 9.30 12.67
CA GLN A 91 -4.02 8.61 11.79
C GLN A 91 -4.46 9.51 10.61
N VAL A 92 -4.92 10.74 10.89
CA VAL A 92 -5.32 11.69 9.83
C VAL A 92 -4.16 12.03 8.89
N ALA A 93 -2.94 12.13 9.41
CA ALA A 93 -1.76 12.37 8.59
C ALA A 93 -1.48 11.19 7.64
N TRP A 94 -1.57 9.95 8.14
CA TRP A 94 -1.43 8.74 7.32
C TRP A 94 -2.56 8.58 6.31
N GLU A 95 -3.81 8.88 6.67
CA GLU A 95 -4.94 8.86 5.74
C GLU A 95 -4.71 9.81 4.55
N LYS A 96 -4.26 11.05 4.83
CA LYS A 96 -3.92 12.03 3.79
C LYS A 96 -2.74 11.57 2.93
N PHE A 97 -1.71 11.02 3.56
CA PHE A 97 -0.53 10.52 2.86
C PHE A 97 -0.88 9.34 1.94
N LEU A 98 -1.63 8.36 2.42
CA LEU A 98 -2.05 7.19 1.63
C LEU A 98 -3.01 7.57 0.49
N ALA A 99 -3.84 8.61 0.68
CA ALA A 99 -4.65 9.16 -0.40
C ALA A 99 -3.80 9.80 -1.51
N LEU A 100 -2.73 10.52 -1.16
CA LEU A 100 -1.77 11.06 -2.13
C LEU A 100 -0.97 9.94 -2.82
N ALA A 101 -0.65 8.88 -2.08
CA ALA A 101 0.10 7.74 -2.59
C ALA A 101 -0.76 6.73 -3.37
N ALA A 102 -2.06 6.96 -3.55
CA ALA A 102 -2.95 6.06 -4.27
C ALA A 102 -2.41 5.61 -5.67
N PRO A 103 -1.75 6.48 -6.47
CA PRO A 103 -1.16 6.06 -7.74
C PRO A 103 -0.03 5.03 -7.63
N VAL A 104 0.61 4.86 -6.46
CA VAL A 104 1.61 3.78 -6.25
C VAL A 104 1.01 2.40 -6.41
N PHE A 105 -0.28 2.29 -6.16
CA PHE A 105 -0.97 1.02 -6.16
C PHE A 105 -1.56 0.69 -7.54
N THR A 106 -1.52 1.61 -8.54
CA THR A 106 -2.01 1.45 -9.93
C THR A 106 -0.93 1.05 -10.92
#